data_AF-A0A1M5XBN6-F1
#
_entry.id   AF-A0A1M5XBN6-F1
#
_cell.length_a   1.000
_cell.length_b   1.000
_cell.length_c   1.000
_cell.angle_alpha   90.00
_cell.angle_beta   90.00
_cell.angle_gamma   90.00
#
_symmetry.space_group_name_H-M   'P 1'
#
loop_
_entity.id
_entity.type
_entity.pdbx_description
1 polymer ?
#
loop_
_entity_poly.entity_id
_entity_poly.type
_entity_poly.pdbx_seq_one_letter_code
_entity_poly.pdbx_strand_id
1 'polypeptide(L)'
;MPRMHSPRHPGQILEELYIKPHRLTITEVAGALGIARKNLYAVIKGEYAVSVEMAFKLSKLLGTTPDFWLQAQMNYDLAKGYEMMEEMRGESLTGILICKAIKKRQLIQFEYNGKVRTAEPQCYGTGTKGTELLRAYQVNDPRVEKLFDLSKITNLVVLDEHFEAAGPNYKKRDSAMKKIFCELG
;
A
#
# COMPACT_ATOMS: atom_id res chain seq x y z
N MET A 1 5.75 -5.89 9.13
CA MET A 1 6.41 -6.70 8.08
C MET A 1 7.87 -6.91 8.46
N PRO A 2 8.53 -8.03 8.09
CA PRO A 2 9.94 -8.22 8.43
C PRO A 2 10.76 -7.09 7.78
N ARG A 3 11.80 -6.61 8.47
CA ARG A 3 12.76 -5.65 7.89
C ARG A 3 13.45 -6.31 6.71
N MET A 4 12.90 -6.13 5.50
CA MET A 4 13.61 -6.48 4.28
C MET A 4 14.88 -5.64 4.26
N HIS A 5 16.03 -6.30 4.10
CA HIS A 5 17.27 -5.59 3.79
C HIS A 5 16.98 -4.74 2.55
N SER A 6 17.16 -3.42 2.62
CA SER A 6 16.86 -2.52 1.50
C SER A 6 17.55 -3.06 0.25
N PRO A 7 16.78 -3.56 -0.75
CA PRO A 7 17.35 -4.17 -1.93
C PRO A 7 18.27 -3.15 -2.62
N ARG A 8 19.39 -3.63 -3.16
CA ARG A 8 20.32 -2.77 -3.90
C ARG A 8 19.76 -2.46 -5.28
N HIS A 9 19.99 -1.24 -5.76
CA HIS A 9 19.62 -0.87 -7.13
C HIS A 9 20.38 -1.77 -8.13
N PRO A 10 19.79 -2.20 -9.26
CA PRO A 10 20.49 -3.02 -10.25
C PRO A 10 21.80 -2.41 -10.76
N GLY A 11 21.86 -1.09 -10.89
CA GLY A 11 23.10 -0.40 -11.25
C GLY A 11 24.22 -0.55 -10.22
N GLN A 12 23.90 -0.65 -8.93
CA GLN A 12 24.88 -0.96 -7.89
C GLN A 12 25.32 -2.43 -7.95
N ILE A 13 24.41 -3.34 -8.31
CA ILE A 13 24.74 -4.76 -8.56
C ILE A 13 25.71 -4.87 -9.74
N LEU A 14 25.44 -4.14 -10.83
CA LEU A 14 26.32 -4.05 -11.99
C LEU A 14 27.72 -3.57 -11.60
N GLU A 15 27.80 -2.46 -10.85
CA GLU A 15 29.07 -1.88 -10.43
C GLU A 15 29.88 -2.84 -9.55
N GLU A 16 29.26 -3.42 -8.53
CA GLU A 16 29.93 -4.25 -7.52
C GLU A 16 30.32 -5.64 -8.03
N LEU A 17 29.49 -6.27 -8.88
CA LEU A 17 29.70 -7.65 -9.29
C LEU A 17 30.42 -7.80 -10.64
N TYR A 18 30.32 -6.80 -11.51
CA TYR A 18 30.85 -6.90 -12.87
C TYR A 18 31.90 -5.84 -13.16
N ILE A 19 31.65 -4.56 -12.85
CA ILE A 19 32.58 -3.48 -13.23
C ILE A 19 33.84 -3.51 -12.36
N LYS A 20 33.70 -3.39 -11.04
CA LYS A 20 34.83 -3.31 -10.10
C LYS A 20 35.71 -4.56 -10.11
N PRO A 21 35.18 -5.80 -10.07
CA PRO A 21 36.02 -7.01 -10.06
C PRO A 21 36.86 -7.18 -11.33
N HIS A 22 36.36 -6.70 -12.47
CA HIS A 22 37.04 -6.80 -13.76
C HIS A 22 37.86 -5.55 -14.11
N ARG A 23 37.93 -4.55 -13.20
CA ARG A 23 38.63 -3.27 -13.40
C ARG A 23 38.18 -2.52 -14.66
N LEU A 24 36.91 -2.70 -15.04
CA LEU A 24 36.32 -2.01 -16.17
C LEU A 24 35.98 -0.57 -15.80
N THR A 25 36.06 0.32 -16.77
CA THR A 25 35.58 1.69 -16.65
C THR A 25 34.11 1.78 -17.07
N ILE A 26 33.40 2.76 -16.51
CA ILE A 26 32.03 3.08 -16.93
C ILE A 26 31.97 3.42 -18.43
N THR A 27 33.04 4.01 -18.98
CA THR A 27 33.13 4.34 -20.41
C THR A 27 33.16 3.09 -21.28
N GLU A 28 33.97 2.09 -20.93
CA GLU A 28 34.05 0.82 -21.67
C GLU A 28 32.72 0.08 -21.66
N VAL A 29 32.09 -0.02 -20.49
CA VAL A 29 30.80 -0.72 -20.34
C VAL A 29 29.69 0.03 -21.08
N ALA A 30 29.65 1.37 -21.00
CA ALA A 30 28.67 2.17 -21.74
C ALA A 30 28.85 2.02 -23.26
N GLY A 31 30.09 1.99 -23.74
CA GLY A 31 30.42 1.71 -25.14
C GLY A 31 29.93 0.34 -25.58
N ALA A 32 30.19 -0.70 -24.78
CA ALA A 32 29.73 -2.07 -25.07
C ALA A 32 28.19 -2.21 -25.07
N LEU A 33 27.50 -1.43 -24.24
CA LEU A 33 26.03 -1.35 -24.20
C LEU A 33 25.43 -0.46 -25.30
N GLY A 34 26.26 0.31 -26.02
CA GLY A 34 25.79 1.27 -27.03
C GLY A 34 24.95 2.41 -26.43
N ILE A 35 25.33 2.91 -25.26
CA ILE A 35 24.63 4.00 -24.55
C ILE A 35 25.61 5.12 -24.14
N ALA A 36 25.08 6.30 -23.86
CA ALA A 36 25.90 7.38 -23.34
C ALA A 36 26.44 7.03 -21.93
N ARG A 37 27.73 7.31 -21.67
CA ARG A 37 28.38 7.12 -20.35
C ARG A 37 27.57 7.72 -19.20
N LYS A 38 27.01 8.92 -19.40
CA LYS A 38 26.18 9.61 -18.40
C LYS A 38 24.93 8.81 -18.02
N ASN A 39 24.33 8.08 -18.97
CA ASN A 39 23.14 7.27 -18.72
C ASN A 39 23.52 6.06 -17.87
N LEU A 40 24.63 5.37 -18.19
CA LEU A 40 25.11 4.26 -17.37
C LEU A 40 25.49 4.71 -15.96
N TYR A 41 26.12 5.89 -15.84
CA TYR A 41 26.46 6.47 -14.56
C TYR A 41 25.22 6.74 -13.70
N ALA A 42 24.17 7.33 -14.27
CA ALA A 42 22.90 7.56 -13.58
C ALA A 42 22.23 6.24 -13.13
N VAL A 43 22.32 5.17 -13.95
CA VAL A 43 21.86 3.84 -13.56
C VAL A 43 22.67 3.30 -12.37
N ILE A 44 24.00 3.40 -12.39
CA ILE A 44 24.87 2.97 -11.29
C ILE A 44 24.54 3.72 -10.00
N LYS A 45 24.29 5.02 -10.08
CA LYS A 45 23.87 5.85 -8.95
C LYS A 45 22.46 5.57 -8.43
N GLY A 46 21.66 4.78 -9.14
CA GLY A 46 20.27 4.52 -8.78
C GLY A 46 19.32 5.69 -9.05
N GLU A 47 19.77 6.64 -9.88
CA GLU A 47 18.96 7.77 -10.34
C GLU A 47 18.05 7.34 -11.50
N TYR A 48 18.55 6.48 -12.39
CA TYR A 48 17.80 5.89 -13.50
C TYR A 48 17.54 4.41 -13.28
N ALA A 49 16.29 4.00 -13.47
CA ALA A 49 15.90 2.59 -13.46
C ALA A 49 16.51 1.83 -14.65
N VAL A 50 16.72 0.53 -14.47
CA VAL A 50 16.98 -0.40 -15.56
C VAL A 50 15.69 -0.68 -16.31
N SER A 51 15.59 -0.14 -17.54
CA SER A 51 14.49 -0.44 -18.45
C SER A 51 14.58 -1.86 -19.01
N VAL A 52 13.50 -2.34 -19.65
CA VAL A 52 13.50 -3.63 -20.37
C VAL A 52 14.61 -3.67 -21.42
N GLU A 53 14.76 -2.62 -22.25
CA GLU A 53 15.83 -2.55 -23.24
C GLU A 53 17.22 -2.66 -22.59
N MET A 54 17.44 -1.97 -21.48
CA MET A 54 18.69 -2.03 -20.73
C MET A 54 18.95 -3.43 -20.17
N ALA A 55 17.93 -4.09 -19.63
CA ALA A 55 18.03 -5.45 -19.13
C ALA A 55 18.50 -6.40 -20.24
N PHE A 56 17.90 -6.35 -21.43
CA PHE A 56 18.34 -7.17 -22.58
C PHE A 56 19.79 -6.86 -23.00
N LYS A 57 20.20 -5.59 -23.02
CA LYS A 57 21.59 -5.21 -23.32
C LYS A 57 22.57 -5.77 -22.28
N LEU A 58 22.25 -5.66 -21.00
CA LEU A 58 23.07 -6.21 -19.91
C LEU A 58 23.15 -7.73 -19.96
N SER A 59 22.03 -8.40 -20.25
CA SER A 59 21.97 -9.86 -20.43
C SER A 59 22.86 -10.35 -21.55
N LYS A 60 22.79 -9.70 -22.72
CA LYS A 60 23.64 -10.01 -23.85
C LYS A 60 25.12 -9.76 -23.54
N LEU A 61 25.44 -8.66 -22.86
CA LEU A 61 26.82 -8.30 -22.52
C LEU A 61 27.45 -9.23 -21.48
N LEU A 62 26.68 -9.64 -20.47
CA LEU A 62 27.21 -10.29 -19.27
C LEU A 62 26.87 -11.79 -19.17
N GLY A 63 26.17 -12.35 -20.17
CA GLY A 63 25.75 -13.76 -20.15
C GLY A 63 24.74 -14.06 -19.04
N THR A 64 23.86 -13.10 -18.74
CA THR A 64 22.79 -13.23 -17.73
C THR A 64 21.41 -13.24 -18.40
N THR A 65 20.33 -13.29 -17.62
CA THR A 65 18.94 -13.21 -18.14
C THR A 65 18.35 -11.82 -17.97
N PRO A 66 17.44 -11.37 -18.85
CA PRO A 66 16.77 -10.07 -18.67
C PRO A 66 15.96 -10.03 -17.37
N ASP A 67 15.34 -11.15 -17.00
CA ASP A 67 14.58 -11.35 -15.77
C ASP A 67 15.40 -11.04 -14.52
N PHE A 68 16.68 -11.42 -14.48
CA PHE A 68 17.55 -11.14 -13.34
C PHE A 68 17.62 -9.63 -13.05
N TRP A 69 17.82 -8.82 -14.10
CA TRP A 69 17.92 -7.36 -13.97
C TRP A 69 16.58 -6.70 -13.66
N LEU A 70 15.51 -7.16 -14.30
CA LEU A 70 14.16 -6.65 -14.08
C LEU A 70 13.62 -6.99 -12.69
N GLN A 71 13.90 -8.19 -12.18
CA GLN A 71 13.53 -8.57 -10.82
C GLN A 71 14.29 -7.74 -9.78
N ALA A 72 15.58 -7.49 -10.00
CA ALA A 72 16.35 -6.59 -9.14
C ALA A 72 15.76 -5.16 -9.14
N GLN A 73 15.33 -4.66 -10.31
CA GLN A 73 14.70 -3.35 -10.43
C GLN A 73 13.35 -3.32 -9.69
N MET A 74 12.49 -4.31 -9.93
CA MET A 74 11.19 -4.43 -9.30
C MET A 74 11.31 -4.49 -7.78
N ASN A 75 12.26 -5.29 -7.25
CA ASN A 75 12.48 -5.38 -5.82
C ASN A 75 12.93 -4.04 -5.22
N TYR A 76 13.82 -3.31 -5.90
CA TYR A 76 14.24 -1.97 -5.52
C TYR A 76 13.08 -0.97 -5.48
N ASP A 77 12.28 -0.95 -6.56
CA ASP A 77 11.16 -0.02 -6.71
C ASP A 77 10.03 -0.32 -5.71
N LEU A 78 9.74 -1.60 -5.45
CA LEU A 78 8.76 -1.99 -4.43
C LEU A 78 9.19 -1.56 -3.03
N ALA A 79 10.48 -1.70 -2.68
CA ALA A 79 10.98 -1.26 -1.38
C ALA A 79 10.80 0.26 -1.19
N LYS A 80 11.17 1.07 -2.18
CA LYS A 80 10.89 2.51 -2.19
C LYS A 80 9.38 2.80 -2.13
N GLY A 81 8.60 2.04 -2.89
CA GLY A 81 7.15 2.19 -2.93
C GLY A 81 6.47 1.94 -1.58
N TYR A 82 6.95 0.95 -0.81
CA TYR A 82 6.45 0.71 0.55
C TYR A 82 6.78 1.86 1.50
N GLU A 83 7.99 2.43 1.44
CA GLU A 83 8.36 3.62 2.23
C GLU A 83 7.45 4.81 1.89
N MET A 84 7.23 5.06 0.58
CA MET A 84 6.31 6.11 0.14
C MET A 84 4.86 5.84 0.56
N MET A 85 4.42 4.59 0.53
CA MET A 85 3.05 4.20 0.91
C MET A 85 2.75 4.49 2.38
N GLU A 86 3.72 4.37 3.27
CA GLU A 86 3.57 4.77 4.67
C GLU A 86 3.30 6.28 4.84
N GLU A 87 3.76 7.10 3.88
CA GLU A 87 3.57 8.55 3.87
C GLU A 87 2.32 8.99 3.10
N MET A 88 1.85 8.18 2.16
CA MET A 88 0.66 8.48 1.35
C MET A 88 -0.60 8.54 2.20
N ARG A 89 -1.24 9.72 2.23
CA ARG A 89 -2.55 9.93 2.86
C ARG A 89 -3.63 10.00 1.78
N GLY A 90 -4.46 8.97 1.69
CA GLY A 90 -5.63 8.93 0.81
C GLY A 90 -6.81 8.25 1.50
N GLU A 91 -8.03 8.63 1.12
CA GLU A 91 -9.25 7.99 1.63
C GLU A 91 -9.36 6.59 1.01
N SER A 92 -9.46 5.53 1.82
CA SER A 92 -9.58 4.16 1.33
C SER A 92 -10.96 3.94 0.68
N LEU A 93 -11.05 3.05 -0.31
CA LEU A 93 -12.35 2.67 -0.90
C LEU A 93 -13.33 2.18 0.18
N THR A 94 -12.82 1.42 1.15
CA THR A 94 -13.56 0.98 2.34
C THR A 94 -14.13 2.17 3.11
N GLY A 95 -13.33 3.21 3.38
CA GLY A 95 -13.78 4.43 4.03
C GLY A 95 -14.87 5.17 3.24
N ILE A 96 -14.70 5.29 1.92
CA ILE A 96 -15.69 5.90 1.02
C ILE A 96 -17.02 5.13 1.09
N LEU A 97 -16.99 3.80 1.03
CA LEU A 97 -18.17 2.95 1.11
C LEU A 97 -18.86 3.06 2.46
N ILE A 98 -18.10 3.05 3.56
CA ILE A 98 -18.63 3.25 4.92
C ILE A 98 -19.32 4.61 5.02
N CYS A 99 -18.71 5.70 4.54
CA CYS A 99 -19.38 7.01 4.57
C CYS A 99 -20.64 7.06 3.72
N LYS A 100 -20.67 6.40 2.57
CA LYS A 100 -21.89 6.29 1.76
C LYS A 100 -22.98 5.53 2.53
N ALA A 101 -22.63 4.40 3.16
CA ALA A 101 -23.55 3.60 3.94
C ALA A 101 -24.09 4.37 5.17
N ILE A 102 -23.24 5.10 5.91
CA ILE A 102 -23.66 5.95 7.04
C ILE A 102 -24.66 7.01 6.57
N LYS A 103 -24.32 7.76 5.50
CA LYS A 103 -25.18 8.84 4.99
C LYS A 103 -26.54 8.34 4.52
N LYS A 104 -26.58 7.14 3.97
CA LYS A 104 -27.80 6.50 3.47
C LYS A 104 -28.50 5.62 4.51
N ARG A 105 -27.91 5.43 5.69
CA ARG A 105 -28.37 4.48 6.73
C ARG A 105 -28.52 3.04 6.20
N GLN A 106 -27.57 2.59 5.38
CA GLN A 106 -27.52 1.22 4.86
C GLN A 106 -26.74 0.30 5.81
N LEU A 107 -27.17 -0.95 5.91
CA LEU A 107 -26.38 -2.00 6.55
C LEU A 107 -25.10 -2.27 5.75
N ILE A 108 -24.06 -2.66 6.46
CA ILE A 108 -22.83 -3.20 5.87
C ILE A 108 -22.61 -4.63 6.36
N GLN A 109 -22.09 -5.46 5.48
CA GLN A 109 -21.55 -6.76 5.83
C GLN A 109 -20.04 -6.76 5.59
N PHE A 110 -19.28 -7.35 6.51
CA PHE A 110 -17.84 -7.48 6.37
C PHE A 110 -17.30 -8.64 7.20
N GLU A 111 -16.09 -9.09 6.90
CA GLU A 111 -15.36 -10.05 7.73
C GLU A 111 -14.42 -9.32 8.70
N TYR A 112 -14.37 -9.78 9.94
CA TYR A 112 -13.51 -9.23 10.98
C TYR A 112 -13.00 -10.35 11.89
N ASN A 113 -11.67 -10.50 11.96
CA ASN A 113 -10.99 -11.60 12.66
C ASN A 113 -11.56 -12.98 12.29
N GLY A 114 -11.75 -13.24 10.98
CA GLY A 114 -12.21 -14.54 10.48
C GLY A 114 -13.71 -14.81 10.64
N LYS A 115 -14.51 -13.80 11.01
CA LYS A 115 -15.95 -13.98 11.19
C LYS A 115 -16.74 -12.87 10.50
N VAL A 116 -17.83 -13.24 9.84
CA VAL A 116 -18.74 -12.31 9.16
C VAL A 116 -19.54 -11.49 10.19
N ARG A 117 -19.74 -10.22 9.90
CA ARG A 117 -20.49 -9.23 10.67
C ARG A 117 -21.45 -8.52 9.75
N THR A 118 -22.71 -8.42 10.17
CA THR A 118 -23.67 -7.46 9.62
C THR A 118 -23.86 -6.37 10.65
N ALA A 119 -23.69 -5.11 10.26
CA ALA A 119 -23.70 -4.00 11.18
C ALA A 119 -24.32 -2.73 10.58
N GLU A 120 -24.88 -1.91 11.45
CA GLU A 120 -25.37 -0.57 11.19
C GLU A 120 -24.23 0.41 11.47
N PRO A 121 -23.57 0.97 10.44
CA PRO A 121 -22.45 1.87 10.63
C PRO A 121 -22.93 3.23 11.16
N GLN A 122 -22.28 3.73 12.21
CA GLN A 122 -22.72 4.92 12.94
C GLN A 122 -21.74 6.10 12.76
N CYS A 123 -20.44 5.83 12.83
CA CYS A 123 -19.40 6.85 12.74
C CYS A 123 -18.09 6.24 12.23
N TYR A 124 -17.39 6.98 11.37
CA TYR A 124 -16.08 6.61 10.84
C TYR A 124 -15.12 7.79 10.91
N GLY A 125 -13.90 7.50 11.34
CA GLY A 125 -12.87 8.50 11.58
C GLY A 125 -11.53 7.87 11.91
N THR A 126 -10.60 8.69 12.39
CA THR A 126 -9.32 8.22 12.93
C THR A 126 -9.26 8.40 14.43
N GLY A 127 -8.72 7.41 15.15
CA GLY A 127 -8.40 7.51 16.58
C GLY A 127 -7.12 8.29 16.86
N THR A 128 -6.70 8.33 18.13
CA THR A 128 -5.54 9.11 18.60
C THR A 128 -4.22 8.75 17.91
N LYS A 129 -4.05 7.48 17.56
CA LYS A 129 -2.86 6.94 16.89
C LYS A 129 -2.91 7.03 15.35
N GLY A 130 -3.93 7.68 14.79
CA GLY A 130 -4.15 7.73 13.34
C GLY A 130 -4.80 6.48 12.74
N THR A 131 -5.01 5.42 13.54
CA THR A 131 -5.76 4.23 13.11
C THR A 131 -7.17 4.62 12.67
N GLU A 132 -7.58 4.11 11.51
CA GLU A 132 -8.94 4.26 10.99
C GLU A 132 -9.90 3.35 11.76
N LEU A 133 -11.00 3.92 12.24
CA LEU A 133 -11.94 3.26 13.13
C LEU A 133 -13.37 3.44 12.64
N LEU A 134 -14.15 2.36 12.72
CA LEU A 134 -15.57 2.33 12.46
C LEU A 134 -16.31 2.02 13.76
N ARG A 135 -17.22 2.89 14.18
CA ARG A 135 -18.25 2.54 15.15
C ARG A 135 -19.47 2.01 14.44
N ALA A 136 -19.90 0.81 14.81
CA ALA A 136 -21.11 0.19 14.26
C ALA A 136 -21.85 -0.63 15.31
N TYR A 137 -23.17 -0.71 15.16
CA TYR A 137 -24.04 -1.58 15.94
C TYR A 137 -24.23 -2.91 15.19
N GLN A 138 -23.98 -4.05 15.82
CA GLN A 138 -24.06 -5.34 15.12
C GLN A 138 -25.47 -5.92 15.18
N VAL A 139 -26.02 -6.34 14.04
CA VAL A 139 -27.37 -6.91 13.96
C VAL A 139 -27.44 -8.28 14.67
N ASN A 140 -26.42 -9.12 14.52
CA ASN A 140 -26.39 -10.48 15.09
C ASN A 140 -25.78 -10.56 16.51
N ASP A 141 -25.26 -9.44 17.02
CA ASP A 141 -24.76 -9.31 18.39
C ASP A 141 -25.19 -7.94 18.95
N PRO A 142 -26.52 -7.74 19.11
CA PRO A 142 -27.14 -6.43 19.38
C PRO A 142 -26.86 -5.89 20.80
N ARG A 143 -26.08 -6.61 21.60
CA ARG A 143 -25.82 -6.25 23.00
C ARG A 143 -24.74 -5.17 23.14
N VAL A 144 -23.95 -4.87 22.09
CA VAL A 144 -22.81 -3.94 22.18
C VAL A 144 -22.49 -3.28 20.83
N GLU A 145 -22.46 -1.94 20.78
CA GLU A 145 -21.76 -1.21 19.70
C GLU A 145 -20.26 -1.49 19.76
N LYS A 146 -19.69 -1.91 18.64
CA LYS A 146 -18.26 -2.18 18.56
C LYS A 146 -17.54 -1.08 17.81
N LEU A 147 -16.31 -0.84 18.27
CA LEU A 147 -15.32 -0.04 17.58
C LEU A 147 -14.41 -1.01 16.82
N PHE A 148 -14.47 -0.95 15.50
CA PHE A 148 -13.73 -1.81 14.58
C PHE A 148 -12.53 -1.07 14.02
N ASP A 149 -11.39 -1.75 13.99
CA ASP A 149 -10.18 -1.30 13.30
C ASP A 149 -10.30 -1.61 11.80
N LEU A 150 -10.33 -0.59 10.95
CA LEU A 150 -10.51 -0.78 9.50
C LEU A 150 -9.41 -1.64 8.88
N SER A 151 -8.20 -1.66 9.46
CA SER A 151 -7.10 -2.50 8.94
C SER A 151 -7.38 -4.00 9.04
N LYS A 152 -8.39 -4.40 9.82
CA LYS A 152 -8.81 -5.80 10.02
C LYS A 152 -10.15 -6.13 9.35
N ILE A 153 -10.76 -5.16 8.66
CA ILE A 153 -11.99 -5.34 7.90
C ILE A 153 -11.63 -5.84 6.51
N THR A 154 -12.20 -6.98 6.11
CA THR A 154 -12.10 -7.51 4.76
C THR A 154 -13.49 -7.78 4.19
N ASN A 155 -13.59 -7.94 2.87
CA ASN A 155 -14.82 -8.34 2.18
C ASN A 155 -16.03 -7.43 2.52
N LEU A 156 -15.82 -6.10 2.60
CA LEU A 156 -16.89 -5.16 2.91
C LEU A 156 -17.87 -5.01 1.74
N VAL A 157 -19.15 -5.18 2.05
CA VAL A 157 -20.29 -5.02 1.14
C VAL A 157 -21.28 -4.05 1.79
N VAL A 158 -21.78 -3.09 1.00
CA VAL A 158 -22.93 -2.25 1.40
C VAL A 158 -24.18 -2.97 0.94
N LEU A 159 -25.11 -3.20 1.86
CA LEU A 159 -26.34 -3.92 1.59
C LEU A 159 -27.49 -2.97 1.23
N ASP A 160 -28.55 -3.50 0.66
CA ASP A 160 -29.75 -2.73 0.32
C ASP A 160 -30.67 -2.51 1.52
N GLU A 161 -30.51 -3.29 2.60
CA GLU A 161 -31.22 -3.08 3.86
C GLU A 161 -30.78 -1.80 4.57
N HIS A 162 -31.73 -1.16 5.24
CA HIS A 162 -31.53 0.10 5.94
C HIS A 162 -31.86 -0.02 7.42
N PHE A 163 -31.33 0.88 8.24
CA PHE A 163 -31.64 0.98 9.66
C PHE A 163 -32.24 2.34 10.01
N GLU A 164 -33.20 2.31 10.94
CA GLU A 164 -34.07 3.46 11.20
C GLU A 164 -33.48 4.45 12.19
N ALA A 165 -32.73 3.97 13.18
CA ALA A 165 -32.25 4.78 14.30
C ALA A 165 -30.77 4.52 14.58
N ALA A 166 -30.12 5.48 15.25
CA ALA A 166 -28.79 5.25 15.75
C ALA A 166 -28.78 4.17 16.83
N GLY A 167 -27.64 3.49 16.99
CA GLY A 167 -27.42 2.50 18.04
C GLY A 167 -27.65 3.09 19.44
N PRO A 168 -28.15 2.31 20.41
CA PRO A 168 -28.62 2.78 21.71
C PRO A 168 -27.58 3.58 22.54
N ASN A 169 -26.29 3.30 22.39
CA ASN A 169 -25.19 4.00 23.08
C ASN A 169 -24.39 4.95 22.16
N TYR A 170 -24.81 5.14 20.91
CA TYR A 170 -24.14 6.08 20.02
C TYR A 170 -24.33 7.53 20.48
N LYS A 171 -23.24 8.29 20.44
CA LYS A 171 -23.24 9.73 20.70
C LYS A 171 -22.50 10.43 19.57
N LYS A 172 -23.12 11.48 19.03
CA LYS A 172 -22.50 12.37 18.05
C LYS A 172 -21.19 12.95 18.60
N ARG A 173 -20.25 13.27 17.71
CA ARG A 173 -18.88 13.67 18.08
C ARG A 173 -18.22 12.60 18.93
N ASP A 174 -18.22 11.39 18.38
CA ASP A 174 -17.77 10.19 19.06
C ASP A 174 -16.38 10.35 19.69
N SER A 175 -16.29 10.18 21.01
CA SER A 175 -15.05 10.44 21.76
C SER A 175 -13.91 9.48 21.44
N ALA A 176 -14.18 8.34 20.80
CA ALA A 176 -13.13 7.45 20.31
C ALA A 176 -12.43 7.98 19.05
N MET A 177 -13.05 8.96 18.37
CA MET A 177 -12.55 9.54 17.13
C MET A 177 -11.85 10.87 17.41
N LYS A 178 -10.55 10.95 17.09
CA LYS A 178 -9.80 12.21 17.10
C LYS A 178 -10.19 13.12 15.94
N LYS A 179 -10.49 12.52 14.78
CA LYS A 179 -11.01 13.19 13.58
C LYS A 179 -12.12 12.34 13.02
N ILE A 180 -13.29 12.94 12.78
CA ILE A 180 -14.44 12.28 12.19
C ILE A 180 -14.47 12.61 10.70
N PHE A 181 -14.61 11.59 9.86
CA PHE A 181 -14.79 11.73 8.42
C PHE A 181 -16.26 11.77 8.04
N CYS A 182 -17.07 10.91 8.69
CA CYS A 182 -18.52 10.90 8.56
C CYS A 182 -19.16 10.27 9.78
N GLU A 183 -20.34 10.75 10.13
CA GLU A 183 -21.14 10.25 11.24
C GLU A 183 -22.62 10.41 10.92
N LEU A 184 -23.49 9.69 11.63
CA LEU A 184 -24.93 9.84 11.48
C LEU A 184 -25.38 11.27 11.80
N GLY A 185 -26.28 11.77 10.94
CA GLY A 185 -26.86 13.12 11.03
C GLY A 185 -27.65 13.33 12.32
#